data_AF-A0A5C4QE32-F1
#
_entry.id   AF-A0A5C4QE32-F1
#
_cell.length_a   1.000
_cell.length_b   1.000
_cell.length_c   1.000
_cell.angle_alpha   90.00
_cell.angle_beta   90.00
_cell.angle_gamma   90.00
#
_symmetry.space_group_name_H-M   'P 1'
#
loop_
_entity.id
_entity.type
_entity.pdbx_description
1 polymer ?
#
loop_
_entity_poly.entity_id
_entity_poly.type
_entity_poly.pdbx_seq_one_letter_code
_entity_poly.pdbx_strand_id
1 'polypeptide(L)'
;MSQLLERAEAGLAAMQEAQRAYDDAMWDIEDPAFAKLRHVHIHLSVTVGKIAKLVEPADHTDHRGEAVEVGELRESLASAVADLLMHSAQIANLVDGDLGEFLRNRYRQNASRFAPDSDFAAL
;
A
#
# COMPACT_ATOMS: atom_id res chain seq x y z
N MET A 1 -22.31 3.32 -0.92
CA MET A 1 -20.87 3.30 -1.24
C MET A 1 -20.07 4.38 -0.49
N SER A 2 -20.55 5.63 -0.37
CA SER A 2 -19.79 6.69 0.33
C SER A 2 -19.47 6.31 1.79
N GLN A 3 -20.40 5.70 2.52
CA GLN A 3 -20.14 5.23 3.89
C GLN A 3 -18.98 4.22 4.01
N LEU A 4 -18.73 3.39 2.99
CA LEU A 4 -17.59 2.45 3.01
C LEU A 4 -16.28 3.17 2.76
N LEU A 5 -16.27 4.15 1.87
CA LEU A 5 -15.10 4.98 1.58
C LEU A 5 -14.76 5.92 2.72
N GLU A 6 -15.76 6.56 3.33
CA GLU A 6 -15.58 7.38 4.54
C GLU A 6 -14.93 6.58 5.68
N ARG A 7 -15.36 5.33 5.87
CA ARG A 7 -14.74 4.41 6.85
C ARG A 7 -13.31 4.03 6.48
N ALA A 8 -13.04 3.82 5.20
CA ALA A 8 -11.69 3.52 4.72
C ALA A 8 -10.75 4.72 4.88
N GLU A 9 -11.21 5.92 4.53
CA GLU A 9 -10.51 7.19 4.72
C GLU A 9 -10.17 7.42 6.20
N ALA A 10 -11.16 7.25 7.09
CA ALA A 10 -10.93 7.36 8.53
C ALA A 10 -9.90 6.34 9.05
N GLY A 11 -9.96 5.10 8.56
CA GLY A 11 -8.98 4.07 8.90
C GLY A 11 -7.57 4.41 8.42
N LEU A 12 -7.43 4.93 7.20
CA LEU A 12 -6.15 5.35 6.64
C LEU A 12 -5.58 6.57 7.35
N ALA A 13 -6.42 7.55 7.72
CA ALA A 13 -6.00 8.69 8.53
C ALA A 13 -5.44 8.24 9.89
N ALA A 14 -6.15 7.35 10.60
CA ALA A 14 -5.67 6.79 11.86
C ALA A 14 -4.34 6.03 11.69
N MET A 15 -4.17 5.29 10.59
CA MET A 15 -2.90 4.62 10.27
C MET A 15 -1.78 5.61 9.98
N GLN A 16 -2.05 6.72 9.28
CA GLN A 16 -1.06 7.77 9.05
C GLN A 16 -0.62 8.43 10.35
N GLU A 17 -1.54 8.73 11.26
CA GLU A 17 -1.24 9.27 12.59
C GLU A 17 -0.38 8.31 13.41
N ALA A 18 -0.75 7.02 13.44
CA ALA A 18 0.04 5.99 14.10
C ALA A 18 1.46 5.89 13.50
N GLN A 19 1.58 6.01 12.18
CA GLN A 19 2.88 6.01 11.51
C GLN A 19 3.74 7.21 11.91
N ARG A 20 3.16 8.43 12.03
CA ARG A 20 3.90 9.62 12.49
C ARG A 20 4.47 9.39 13.88
N ALA A 21 3.63 8.91 14.82
CA ALA A 21 4.08 8.61 16.17
C ALA A 21 5.17 7.52 16.22
N TYR A 22 5.07 6.51 15.36
CA TYR A 22 6.10 5.49 15.23
C TYR A 22 7.42 6.07 14.69
N ASP A 23 7.37 6.86 13.61
CA ASP A 23 8.54 7.50 13.02
C ASP A 23 9.21 8.45 14.03
N ASP A 24 8.43 9.24 14.79
CA ASP A 24 8.96 10.14 15.82
C ASP A 24 9.68 9.38 16.95
N ALA A 25 9.22 8.18 17.30
CA ALA A 25 9.79 7.39 18.40
C ALA A 25 10.97 6.50 17.96
N MET A 26 10.91 5.94 16.75
CA MET A 26 11.83 4.91 16.26
C MET A 26 12.81 5.43 15.22
N TRP A 27 12.53 6.61 14.66
CA TRP A 27 13.22 7.14 13.50
C TRP A 27 13.74 8.55 13.78
N ASP A 28 14.71 8.58 14.70
CA ASP A 28 15.50 9.77 15.03
C ASP A 28 16.53 10.06 13.93
N ILE A 29 16.02 10.41 12.74
CA ILE A 29 16.85 10.86 11.64
C ILE A 29 16.50 12.32 11.38
N GLU A 30 17.37 13.24 11.83
CA GLU A 30 17.41 14.65 11.42
C GLU A 30 17.90 14.80 9.95
N ASP A 31 17.42 13.93 9.06
CA ASP A 31 17.78 13.97 7.65
C ASP A 31 16.82 14.88 6.86
N PRO A 32 17.31 15.52 5.78
CA PRO A 32 16.46 16.22 4.83
C PRO A 32 15.33 15.30 4.31
N ALA A 33 14.14 15.86 4.08
CA ALA A 33 12.96 15.10 3.64
C ALA A 33 13.21 14.17 2.44
N PHE A 34 14.05 14.60 1.49
CA PHE A 34 14.42 13.77 0.34
C PHE A 34 15.29 12.55 0.70
N ALA A 35 16.14 12.64 1.72
CA ALA A 35 16.90 11.49 2.21
C ALA A 35 15.96 10.46 2.87
N LYS A 36 14.98 10.91 3.66
CA LYS A 36 13.91 10.04 4.19
C LYS A 36 13.14 9.37 3.06
N LEU A 37 12.72 10.12 2.04
CA LEU A 37 12.02 9.57 0.87
C LEU A 37 12.85 8.49 0.15
N ARG A 38 14.15 8.73 -0.09
CA ARG A 38 15.05 7.72 -0.68
C ARG A 38 15.13 6.46 0.18
N HIS A 39 15.20 6.62 1.50
CA HIS A 39 15.24 5.48 2.41
C HIS A 39 13.94 4.66 2.37
N VAL A 40 12.77 5.32 2.42
CA VAL A 40 11.47 4.63 2.26
C VAL A 40 11.39 3.92 0.92
N HIS A 41 11.85 4.55 -0.17
CA HIS A 41 11.87 3.94 -1.50
C HIS A 41 12.71 2.66 -1.56
N ILE A 42 13.86 2.62 -0.86
CA ILE A 42 14.69 1.41 -0.78
C ILE A 42 13.91 0.28 -0.11
N HIS A 43 13.27 0.53 1.03
CA HIS A 43 12.47 -0.50 1.70
C HIS A 43 11.28 -0.95 0.87
N LEU A 44 10.58 -0.02 0.21
CA LEU A 44 9.51 -0.36 -0.72
C LEU A 44 9.99 -1.29 -1.84
N SER A 45 11.16 -1.02 -2.42
CA SER A 45 11.77 -1.86 -3.45
C SER A 45 12.10 -3.27 -2.92
N VAL A 46 12.62 -3.36 -1.69
CA VAL A 46 12.88 -4.64 -1.02
C VAL A 46 11.59 -5.41 -0.77
N THR A 47 10.54 -4.73 -0.29
CA THR A 47 9.23 -5.33 -0.01
C THR A 47 8.56 -5.87 -1.27
N VAL A 48 8.57 -5.11 -2.36
CA VAL A 48 8.07 -5.59 -3.67
C VAL A 48 8.91 -6.77 -4.17
N GLY A 49 10.22 -6.74 -3.98
CA GLY A 49 11.10 -7.87 -4.32
C GLY A 49 10.81 -9.15 -3.52
N LYS A 50 10.43 -9.03 -2.24
CA LYS A 50 9.98 -10.17 -1.42
C LYS A 50 8.71 -10.79 -2.01
N ILE A 51 7.74 -9.95 -2.39
CA ILE A 51 6.50 -10.43 -3.02
C ILE A 51 6.81 -11.16 -4.33
N ALA A 52 7.67 -10.58 -5.18
CA ALA A 52 8.06 -11.21 -6.44
C ALA A 52 8.66 -12.61 -6.24
N LYS A 53 9.53 -12.79 -5.24
CA LYS A 53 10.11 -14.10 -4.88
C LYS A 53 9.10 -15.14 -4.42
N LEU A 54 7.96 -14.70 -3.86
CA LEU A 54 6.88 -15.59 -3.45
C LEU A 54 5.96 -15.96 -4.62
N VAL A 55 5.74 -15.00 -5.52
CA VAL A 55 4.84 -15.17 -6.68
C VAL A 55 5.52 -15.96 -7.81
N GLU A 56 6.81 -15.76 -8.06
CA GLU A 56 7.52 -16.41 -9.18
C GLU A 56 7.43 -17.96 -9.16
N PRO A 57 7.66 -18.66 -8.02
CA PRO A 57 7.48 -20.10 -7.98
C PRO A 57 6.03 -20.54 -8.23
N ALA A 58 5.07 -19.81 -7.67
CA ALA A 58 3.65 -20.05 -7.88
C ALA A 58 3.26 -19.88 -9.35
N ASP A 59 3.74 -18.84 -10.02
CA ASP A 59 3.52 -18.61 -11.46
C ASP A 59 4.07 -19.77 -12.30
N HIS A 60 5.25 -20.30 -11.95
CA HIS A 60 5.80 -21.48 -12.61
C HIS A 60 5.00 -22.77 -12.37
N THR A 61 4.44 -22.94 -11.17
CA THR A 61 3.56 -24.07 -10.84
C THR A 61 2.26 -23.99 -11.63
N ASP A 62 1.60 -22.82 -11.66
CA ASP A 62 0.38 -22.58 -12.45
C ASP A 62 0.62 -22.80 -13.95
N HIS A 63 1.75 -22.31 -14.48
CA HIS A 63 2.12 -22.53 -15.88
C HIS A 63 2.32 -24.02 -16.25
N ARG A 64 2.63 -24.88 -15.28
CA ARG A 64 2.74 -26.34 -15.47
C ARG A 64 1.40 -27.07 -15.35
N GLY A 65 0.31 -26.34 -15.11
CA GLY A 65 -1.04 -26.88 -14.93
C GLY A 65 -1.29 -27.44 -13.53
N GLU A 66 -0.44 -27.12 -12.56
CA GLU A 66 -0.64 -27.45 -11.15
C GLU A 66 -1.42 -26.32 -10.46
N ALA A 67 -2.44 -26.66 -9.68
CA ALA A 67 -3.24 -25.66 -8.99
C ALA A 67 -2.43 -24.98 -7.87
N VAL A 68 -2.39 -23.65 -7.87
CA VAL A 68 -1.84 -22.86 -6.78
C VAL A 68 -2.96 -22.30 -5.92
N GLU A 69 -2.99 -22.70 -4.65
CA GLU A 69 -3.91 -22.13 -3.68
C GLU A 69 -3.33 -20.83 -3.10
N VAL A 70 -3.90 -19.69 -3.47
CA VAL A 70 -3.47 -18.35 -3.00
C VAL A 70 -3.45 -18.26 -1.46
N GLY A 71 -4.32 -19.01 -0.79
CA GLY A 71 -4.38 -19.09 0.67
C GLY A 71 -3.08 -19.57 1.31
N GLU A 72 -2.31 -20.42 0.63
CA GLU A 72 -1.03 -20.94 1.12
C GLU A 72 0.05 -19.84 1.20
N LEU A 73 -0.09 -18.78 0.39
CA LEU A 73 0.83 -17.64 0.39
C LEU A 73 0.51 -16.63 1.50
N ARG A 74 -0.62 -16.76 2.20
CA ARG A 74 -1.14 -15.75 3.14
C ARG A 74 -0.13 -15.37 4.21
N GLU A 75 0.45 -16.35 4.90
CA GLU A 75 1.39 -16.09 5.99
C GLU A 75 2.68 -15.43 5.48
N SER A 76 3.13 -15.83 4.28
CA SER A 76 4.33 -15.29 3.65
C SER A 76 4.12 -13.86 3.11
N LEU A 77 2.89 -13.54 2.66
CA LEU A 77 2.53 -12.22 2.14
C LEU A 77 2.14 -11.23 3.24
N ALA A 78 1.69 -11.70 4.41
CA ALA A 78 1.14 -10.85 5.46
C ALA A 78 2.10 -9.72 5.89
N SER A 79 3.37 -10.04 6.10
CA SER A 79 4.40 -9.04 6.47
C SER A 79 4.64 -8.04 5.33
N ALA A 80 4.76 -8.51 4.10
CA ALA A 80 4.97 -7.64 2.95
C ALA A 80 3.78 -6.69 2.71
N VAL A 81 2.54 -7.16 2.89
CA VAL A 81 1.34 -6.30 2.78
C VAL A 81 1.32 -5.25 3.89
N ALA A 82 1.69 -5.61 5.12
CA ALA A 82 1.82 -4.64 6.21
C ALA A 82 2.90 -3.60 5.92
N ASP A 83 4.08 -4.02 5.44
CA ASP A 83 5.19 -3.15 5.05
C ASP A 83 4.76 -2.18 3.94
N LEU A 84 3.98 -2.63 2.95
CA LEU A 84 3.45 -1.77 1.88
C LEU A 84 2.55 -0.66 2.43
N LEU A 85 1.66 -0.99 3.37
CA LEU A 85 0.79 0.01 4.01
C LEU A 85 1.60 1.01 4.83
N MET A 86 2.58 0.51 5.61
CA MET A 86 3.49 1.32 6.41
C MET A 86 4.25 2.32 5.52
N HIS A 87 4.91 1.85 4.46
CA HIS A 87 5.67 2.72 3.55
C HIS A 87 4.79 3.71 2.80
N SER A 88 3.55 3.32 2.46
CA SER A 88 2.58 4.24 1.85
C SER A 88 2.20 5.38 2.79
N ALA A 89 1.98 5.08 4.08
CA ALA A 89 1.73 6.08 5.11
C ALA A 89 2.94 6.99 5.35
N GLN A 90 4.17 6.43 5.39
CA GLN A 90 5.41 7.20 5.51
C GLN A 90 5.56 8.20 4.35
N ILE A 91 5.35 7.76 3.11
CA ILE A 91 5.43 8.64 1.93
C ILE A 91 4.36 9.73 2.00
N ALA A 92 3.11 9.38 2.34
CA ALA A 92 2.03 10.36 2.45
C ALA A 92 2.33 11.41 3.53
N ASN A 93 2.87 10.99 4.68
CA ASN A 93 3.29 11.91 5.74
C ASN A 93 4.44 12.83 5.32
N LEU A 94 5.41 12.32 4.57
CA LEU A 94 6.56 13.11 4.07
C LEU A 94 6.15 14.21 3.08
N VAL A 95 5.05 14.02 2.34
CA VAL A 95 4.54 14.99 1.36
C VAL A 95 3.38 15.82 1.90
N ASP A 96 3.11 15.74 3.21
CA ASP A 96 1.96 16.36 3.87
C ASP A 96 0.61 16.05 3.18
N GLY A 97 0.47 14.82 2.69
CA GLY A 97 -0.70 14.34 1.96
C GLY A 97 -1.63 13.47 2.80
N ASP A 98 -2.90 13.45 2.41
CA ASP A 98 -3.92 12.55 2.94
C ASP A 98 -3.97 11.25 2.13
N LEU A 99 -3.65 10.12 2.77
CA LEU A 99 -3.58 8.81 2.11
C LEU A 99 -4.98 8.31 1.71
N GLY A 100 -6.02 8.68 2.47
CA GLY A 100 -7.41 8.38 2.14
C GLY A 100 -7.83 9.11 0.86
N GLU A 101 -7.51 10.39 0.75
CA GLU A 101 -7.77 11.20 -0.44
C GLU A 101 -7.01 10.65 -1.65
N PHE A 102 -5.74 10.27 -1.48
CA PHE A 102 -4.95 9.63 -2.54
C PHE A 102 -5.61 8.33 -3.04
N LEU A 103 -6.08 7.49 -2.12
CA LEU A 103 -6.76 6.23 -2.49
C LEU A 103 -8.09 6.49 -3.19
N ARG A 104 -8.91 7.41 -2.68
CA ARG A 104 -10.19 7.81 -3.32
C ARG A 104 -9.97 8.32 -4.73
N ASN A 105 -9.01 9.22 -4.90
CA ASN A 105 -8.65 9.75 -6.22
C ASN A 105 -8.19 8.63 -7.16
N ARG A 106 -7.42 7.65 -6.67
CA ARG A 106 -7.00 6.51 -7.47
C ARG A 106 -8.17 5.61 -7.89
N TYR A 107 -9.11 5.34 -6.99
CA TYR A 107 -10.32 4.57 -7.34
C TYR A 107 -11.14 5.27 -8.41
N ARG A 108 -11.37 6.58 -8.27
CA ARG A 108 -12.08 7.38 -9.27
C ARG A 108 -11.39 7.31 -10.63
N GLN A 109 -10.08 7.57 -10.69
CA GLN A 109 -9.31 7.54 -11.94
C GLN A 109 -9.39 6.16 -12.63
N ASN A 110 -9.28 5.08 -11.87
CA ASN A 110 -9.41 3.72 -12.40
C ASN A 110 -10.83 3.45 -12.92
N ALA A 111 -11.85 3.82 -12.14
CA ALA A 111 -13.24 3.61 -12.51
C ALA A 111 -13.62 4.40 -13.76
N SER A 112 -13.24 5.66 -13.88
CA SER A 112 -13.49 6.46 -15.10
C SER A 112 -12.90 5.84 -16.37
N ARG A 113 -11.84 5.02 -16.25
CA ARG A 113 -11.20 4.34 -17.38
C ARG A 113 -11.80 2.97 -17.70
N PHE A 114 -12.09 2.17 -16.68
CA PHE A 114 -12.42 0.75 -16.84
C PHE A 114 -13.87 0.39 -16.50
N ALA A 115 -14.57 1.25 -15.77
CA ALA A 115 -15.96 1.06 -15.36
C ALA A 115 -16.66 2.44 -15.20
N PRO A 116 -16.82 3.21 -16.29
CA PRO A 116 -17.25 4.62 -16.23
C PRO A 116 -18.66 4.80 -15.69
N ASP A 117 -19.51 3.78 -15.78
CA ASP A 117 -20.89 3.81 -15.25
C ASP A 117 -20.99 3.35 -13.78
N SER A 118 -19.85 3.03 -13.14
CA SER A 118 -19.84 2.61 -11.73
C SER A 118 -19.94 3.80 -10.78
N ASP A 119 -20.48 3.56 -9.59
CA ASP A 119 -20.52 4.57 -8.52
C ASP A 119 -19.11 5.12 -8.19
N PHE A 120 -18.04 4.34 -8.41
CA PHE A 120 -16.66 4.78 -8.18
C PHE A 120 -16.20 5.86 -9.16
N ALA A 121 -16.75 5.89 -10.37
CA ALA A 121 -16.42 6.92 -11.36
C ALA A 121 -17.04 8.28 -10.99
N ALA A 122 -18.10 8.28 -10.16
CA ALA A 122 -18.81 9.47 -9.70
C ALA A 122 -18.28 10.04 -8.37
N LEU A 123 -17.16 9.53 -7.85
CA LEU A 123 -16.56 9.93 -6.56
C LEU A 123 -15.94 11.33 -6.52
#